data_AF-A0A336N2F7-F1
#
_entry.id   AF-A0A336N2F7-F1
#
_cell.length_a   1.000
_cell.length_b   1.000
_cell.length_c   1.000
_cell.angle_alpha   90.00
_cell.angle_beta   90.00
_cell.angle_gamma   90.00
#
_symmetry.space_group_name_H-M   'P 1'
#
loop_
_entity.id
_entity.type
_entity.pdbx_description
1 polymer ?
#
loop_
_entity_poly.entity_id
_entity_poly.type
_entity_poly.pdbx_seq_one_letter_code
_entity_poly.pdbx_strand_id
1 'polypeptide(L)'
;MLTFVRNQYNPDRYSIPTKFQADWNLQVDKLFKDKGVLASLETIFSLDTTVTSLKNLAWDLISLTITENNPDWNPSYVTKTLENSIDDDKVQILCGLSVLELCLVIAMKHQTEIYDNDPFNFEMIFNRFQKFANASTTMQGMVEGNLVLKAFEHIKALELIVPVSNLATARQQKMFQMHRFLLMPSQVKNAVNKYQNLPVDVSQWAMSSIA
;
A
#
# COMPACT_ATOMS: atom_id res chain seq x y z
N MET A 1 -20.23 -37.19 9.48
CA MET A 1 -19.71 -37.59 8.16
C MET A 1 -20.02 -36.45 7.21
N LEU A 2 -19.09 -35.49 7.06
CA LEU A 2 -19.25 -34.34 6.17
C LEU A 2 -18.70 -34.73 4.79
N THR A 3 -19.58 -35.09 3.86
CA THR A 3 -19.23 -35.36 2.47
C THR A 3 -18.88 -34.02 1.81
N PHE A 4 -17.59 -33.74 1.67
CA PHE A 4 -17.12 -32.70 0.76
C PHE A 4 -17.53 -33.11 -0.66
N VAL A 5 -18.59 -32.48 -1.17
CA VAL A 5 -19.04 -32.69 -2.55
C VAL A 5 -18.00 -32.09 -3.49
N ARG A 6 -17.04 -32.92 -3.92
CA ARG A 6 -16.16 -32.63 -5.06
C ARG A 6 -17.05 -32.41 -6.29
N ASN A 7 -16.81 -31.32 -7.02
CA ASN A 7 -17.42 -30.98 -8.32
C ASN A 7 -18.93 -30.64 -8.31
N GLN A 8 -19.29 -29.50 -7.74
CA GLN A 8 -20.63 -28.90 -7.92
C GLN A 8 -20.80 -28.12 -9.23
N TYR A 9 -19.72 -27.88 -9.99
CA TYR A 9 -19.82 -27.17 -11.27
C TYR A 9 -20.51 -28.05 -12.32
N ASN A 10 -21.70 -27.64 -12.75
CA ASN A 10 -22.46 -28.30 -13.81
C ASN A 10 -22.44 -27.43 -15.08
N PRO A 11 -21.60 -27.77 -16.08
CA PRO A 11 -21.46 -26.99 -17.30
C PRO A 11 -22.73 -27.01 -18.18
N ASP A 12 -23.55 -28.06 -18.09
CA ASP A 12 -24.76 -28.24 -18.91
C ASP A 12 -25.86 -27.22 -18.57
N ARG A 13 -25.71 -26.49 -17.46
CA ARG A 13 -26.59 -25.38 -17.09
C ARG A 13 -26.38 -24.13 -17.95
N TYR A 14 -25.27 -24.04 -18.67
CA TYR A 14 -24.91 -22.88 -19.47
C TYR A 14 -24.98 -23.23 -20.96
N SER A 15 -25.89 -22.56 -21.69
CA SER A 15 -25.97 -22.68 -23.15
C SER A 15 -25.28 -21.46 -23.78
N ILE A 16 -24.07 -21.65 -24.28
CA ILE A 16 -23.26 -20.58 -24.88
C ILE A 16 -23.37 -20.65 -26.42
N PRO A 17 -23.79 -19.57 -27.11
CA PRO A 17 -23.82 -19.56 -28.57
C PRO A 17 -22.42 -19.75 -29.17
N THR A 18 -22.30 -20.58 -30.21
CA THR A 18 -21.02 -20.87 -30.89
C THR A 18 -20.33 -19.63 -31.44
N LYS A 19 -21.09 -18.65 -31.95
CA LYS A 19 -20.55 -17.37 -32.39
C LYS A 19 -19.91 -16.59 -31.24
N PHE A 20 -20.61 -16.47 -30.11
CA PHE A 20 -20.09 -15.79 -28.92
C PHE A 20 -18.83 -16.48 -28.39
N GLN A 21 -18.83 -17.82 -28.35
CA GLN A 21 -17.66 -18.59 -27.92
C GLN A 21 -16.43 -18.32 -28.81
N ALA A 22 -16.60 -18.29 -30.14
CA ALA A 22 -15.53 -18.01 -31.06
C ALA A 22 -14.99 -16.57 -30.90
N ASP A 23 -15.89 -15.60 -30.79
CA ASP A 23 -15.53 -14.18 -30.61
C ASP A 23 -14.80 -13.96 -29.28
N TRP A 24 -15.30 -14.55 -28.19
CA TRP A 24 -14.68 -14.48 -26.86
C TRP A 24 -13.28 -15.09 -26.85
N ASN A 25 -13.12 -16.31 -27.37
CA ASN A 25 -11.83 -16.98 -27.41
C ASN A 25 -10.79 -16.19 -28.23
N LEU A 26 -11.23 -15.55 -29.33
CA LEU A 26 -10.37 -14.68 -30.12
C LEU A 26 -9.94 -13.42 -29.34
N GLN A 27 -10.84 -12.82 -28.56
CA GLN A 27 -10.49 -11.69 -27.69
C GLN A 27 -9.48 -12.10 -26.61
N VAL A 28 -9.69 -13.25 -25.96
CA VAL A 28 -8.78 -13.77 -24.94
C VAL A 28 -7.39 -14.05 -25.51
N ASP A 29 -7.31 -14.67 -26.69
CA ASP A 29 -6.03 -14.92 -27.38
C ASP A 29 -5.31 -13.62 -27.76
N LYS A 30 -6.05 -12.57 -28.17
CA LYS A 30 -5.47 -11.24 -28.40
C LYS A 30 -4.98 -10.58 -27.11
N LEU A 31 -5.73 -10.71 -26.01
CA LEU A 31 -5.39 -10.12 -24.72
C LEU A 31 -4.05 -10.64 -24.20
N PHE A 32 -3.82 -11.95 -24.25
CA PHE A 32 -2.57 -12.56 -23.82
C PHE A 32 -1.41 -12.39 -24.81
N LYS A 33 -1.62 -11.73 -25.95
CA LYS A 33 -0.55 -11.26 -26.85
C LYS A 33 -0.17 -9.81 -26.61
N ASP A 34 -0.93 -9.09 -25.78
CA ASP A 34 -0.59 -7.73 -25.38
C ASP A 34 0.65 -7.73 -24.49
N LYS A 35 1.59 -6.82 -24.78
CA LYS A 35 2.88 -6.76 -24.08
C LYS A 35 2.74 -6.29 -22.63
N GLY A 36 1.81 -5.37 -22.34
CA GLY A 36 1.59 -4.86 -20.99
C GLY A 36 0.97 -5.92 -20.09
N VAL A 37 -0.01 -6.65 -20.63
CA VAL A 37 -0.64 -7.79 -19.94
C VAL A 37 0.39 -8.89 -19.66
N LEU A 38 1.20 -9.28 -20.65
CA LEU A 38 2.23 -10.31 -20.46
C LEU A 38 3.28 -9.89 -19.43
N ALA A 39 3.81 -8.67 -19.49
CA ALA A 39 4.80 -8.19 -18.52
C ALA A 39 4.26 -8.16 -17.08
N SER A 40 3.00 -7.79 -16.91
CA SER A 40 2.34 -7.79 -15.60
C SER A 40 2.12 -9.21 -15.06
N LEU A 41 1.72 -10.14 -15.93
CA LEU A 41 1.58 -11.56 -15.57
C LEU A 41 2.93 -12.21 -15.24
N GLU A 42 4.00 -11.89 -15.97
CA GLU A 42 5.36 -12.35 -15.66
C GLU A 42 5.80 -11.86 -14.28
N THR A 43 5.48 -10.61 -13.94
CA THR A 43 5.76 -10.05 -12.61
C THR A 43 5.01 -10.81 -11.52
N ILE A 44 3.69 -11.04 -11.68
CA ILE A 44 2.89 -11.81 -10.73
C ILE A 44 3.41 -13.25 -10.60
N PHE A 45 3.74 -13.90 -11.71
CA PHE A 45 4.27 -15.26 -11.71
C PHE A 45 5.62 -15.36 -11.00
N SER A 46 6.45 -14.32 -11.08
CA SER A 46 7.72 -14.27 -10.34
C SER A 46 7.52 -14.17 -8.81
N LEU A 47 6.35 -13.68 -8.37
CA LEU A 47 5.98 -13.56 -6.95
C LEU A 47 5.32 -14.84 -6.43
N ASP A 48 4.40 -15.43 -7.21
CA ASP A 48 3.66 -16.64 -6.82
C ASP A 48 3.32 -17.51 -8.04
N THR A 49 3.69 -18.79 -7.96
CA THR A 49 3.45 -19.80 -9.00
C THR A 49 2.28 -20.74 -8.68
N THR A 50 1.50 -20.48 -7.62
CA THR A 50 0.42 -21.36 -7.19
C THR A 50 -0.82 -21.22 -8.06
N VAL A 51 -1.48 -22.36 -8.32
CA VAL A 51 -2.74 -22.40 -9.08
C VAL A 51 -3.87 -21.68 -8.34
N THR A 52 -3.82 -21.62 -7.01
CA THR A 52 -4.81 -20.89 -6.20
C THR A 52 -4.75 -19.39 -6.46
N SER A 53 -3.56 -18.81 -6.43
CA SER A 53 -3.38 -17.38 -6.70
C SER A 53 -3.73 -17.02 -8.14
N LEU A 54 -3.41 -17.90 -9.10
CA LEU A 54 -3.88 -17.74 -10.48
C LEU A 54 -5.41 -17.76 -10.61
N LYS A 55 -6.11 -18.64 -9.87
CA LYS A 55 -7.58 -18.68 -9.87
C LYS A 55 -8.19 -17.44 -9.26
N ASN A 56 -7.62 -16.93 -8.17
CA ASN A 56 -8.06 -15.68 -7.55
C ASN A 56 -7.84 -14.49 -8.51
N LEU A 57 -6.67 -14.43 -9.16
CA LEU A 57 -6.39 -13.42 -10.17
C LEU A 57 -7.38 -13.48 -11.35
N ALA A 58 -7.69 -14.68 -11.85
CA ALA A 58 -8.66 -14.86 -12.92
C ALA A 58 -10.07 -14.38 -12.50
N TRP A 59 -10.45 -14.62 -11.25
CA TRP A 59 -11.69 -14.11 -10.69
C TRP A 59 -11.71 -12.57 -10.63
N ASP A 60 -10.63 -11.96 -10.14
CA ASP A 60 -10.51 -10.50 -10.05
C ASP A 60 -10.53 -9.85 -11.43
N LEU A 61 -9.80 -10.41 -12.40
CA LEU A 61 -9.82 -9.96 -13.79
C LEU A 61 -11.23 -9.99 -14.36
N ILE A 62 -11.95 -11.11 -14.24
CA ILE A 62 -13.30 -11.21 -14.80
C ILE A 62 -14.25 -10.24 -14.10
N SER A 63 -14.23 -10.18 -12.77
CA SER A 63 -15.18 -9.38 -11.99
C SER A 63 -14.94 -7.86 -12.07
N LEU A 64 -13.69 -7.42 -12.25
CA LEU A 64 -13.34 -5.99 -12.25
C LEU A 64 -13.24 -5.40 -13.66
N THR A 65 -12.96 -6.21 -14.69
CA THR A 65 -12.75 -5.69 -16.06
C THR A 65 -13.98 -5.84 -16.96
N ILE A 66 -14.79 -6.88 -16.75
CA ILE A 66 -15.98 -7.15 -17.53
C ILE A 66 -17.20 -6.72 -16.72
N THR A 67 -17.86 -5.67 -17.21
CA THR A 67 -19.05 -5.10 -16.57
C THR A 67 -20.17 -4.98 -17.61
N GLU A 68 -21.41 -4.75 -17.17
CA GLU A 68 -22.54 -4.54 -18.10
C GLU A 68 -22.28 -3.38 -19.09
N ASN A 69 -21.49 -2.38 -18.67
CA ASN A 69 -21.12 -1.22 -19.48
C ASN A 69 -19.91 -1.48 -20.39
N ASN A 70 -19.08 -2.48 -20.08
CA ASN A 70 -17.91 -2.86 -20.86
C ASN A 70 -17.82 -4.39 -20.91
N PRO A 71 -18.53 -5.03 -21.85
CA PRO A 71 -18.64 -6.49 -21.92
C PRO A 71 -17.40 -7.16 -22.56
N ASP A 72 -16.55 -6.38 -23.22
CA ASP A 72 -15.37 -6.86 -23.93
C ASP A 72 -14.07 -6.66 -23.12
N TRP A 73 -13.09 -7.51 -23.38
CA TRP A 73 -11.77 -7.41 -22.77
C TRP A 73 -11.04 -6.14 -23.23
N ASN A 74 -10.75 -5.25 -22.29
CA ASN A 74 -9.93 -4.06 -22.52
C ASN A 74 -8.53 -4.27 -21.93
N PRO A 75 -7.46 -4.37 -22.75
CA PRO A 75 -6.09 -4.59 -22.27
C PRO A 75 -5.61 -3.56 -21.24
N SER A 76 -6.05 -2.31 -21.35
CA SER A 76 -5.67 -1.25 -20.39
C SER A 76 -6.30 -1.47 -19.01
N TYR A 77 -7.55 -1.93 -18.93
CA TYR A 77 -8.20 -2.26 -17.66
C TYR A 77 -7.63 -3.53 -17.04
N VAL A 78 -7.32 -4.52 -17.87
CA VAL A 78 -6.65 -5.75 -17.44
C VAL A 78 -5.28 -5.44 -16.86
N THR A 79 -4.44 -4.71 -17.59
CA THR A 79 -3.10 -4.31 -17.12
C THR A 79 -3.18 -3.57 -15.78
N LYS A 80 -4.08 -2.59 -15.67
CA LYS A 80 -4.30 -1.86 -14.40
C LYS A 80 -4.75 -2.77 -13.26
N THR A 81 -5.60 -3.75 -13.53
CA THR A 81 -6.07 -4.70 -12.51
C THR A 81 -4.92 -5.60 -12.05
N LEU A 82 -4.08 -6.07 -12.97
CA LEU A 82 -2.88 -6.84 -12.66
C LEU A 82 -1.87 -6.02 -11.83
N GLU A 83 -1.63 -4.76 -12.21
CA GLU A 83 -0.76 -3.85 -11.46
C GLU A 83 -1.29 -3.62 -10.03
N ASN A 84 -2.60 -3.45 -9.86
CA ASN A 84 -3.21 -3.30 -8.54
C ASN A 84 -3.06 -4.55 -7.67
N SER A 85 -3.04 -5.75 -8.26
CA SER A 85 -2.81 -7.00 -7.51
C SER A 85 -1.38 -7.12 -6.96
N ILE A 86 -0.44 -6.31 -7.45
CA ILE A 86 0.97 -6.29 -7.03
C ILE A 86 1.24 -5.11 -6.10
N ASP A 87 0.28 -4.20 -5.93
CA ASP A 87 0.48 -2.95 -5.21
C ASP A 87 0.71 -3.20 -3.70
N ASP A 88 1.64 -2.44 -3.11
CA ASP A 88 2.04 -2.62 -1.71
C ASP A 88 1.01 -1.99 -0.77
N ASP A 89 0.28 -2.82 -0.01
CA ASP A 89 -0.74 -2.38 0.95
C ASP A 89 -0.23 -1.33 1.94
N LYS A 90 1.04 -1.43 2.37
CA LYS A 90 1.63 -0.42 3.27
C LYS A 90 1.75 0.93 2.58
N VAL A 91 2.07 0.97 1.29
CA VAL A 91 2.09 2.21 0.51
C VAL A 91 0.69 2.79 0.38
N GLN A 92 -0.32 1.96 0.20
CA GLN A 92 -1.72 2.41 0.15
C GLN A 92 -2.19 2.99 1.49
N ILE A 93 -1.86 2.34 2.61
CA ILE A 93 -2.12 2.88 3.96
C ILE A 93 -1.43 4.25 4.14
N LEU A 94 -0.17 4.38 3.72
CA LEU A 94 0.57 5.64 3.79
C LEU A 94 -0.07 6.76 2.95
N CYS A 95 -0.61 6.45 1.77
CA CYS A 95 -1.36 7.41 0.95
C CYS A 95 -2.68 7.87 1.58
N GLY A 96 -3.23 7.10 2.52
CA GLY A 96 -4.45 7.44 3.26
C GLY A 96 -4.21 8.23 4.56
N LEU A 97 -2.95 8.43 4.97
CA LEU A 97 -2.61 9.23 6.14
C LEU A 97 -2.90 10.71 5.91
N SER A 98 -3.11 11.46 6.98
CA SER A 98 -3.09 12.93 6.90
C SER A 98 -1.67 13.43 6.61
N VAL A 99 -1.55 14.67 6.12
CA VAL A 99 -0.23 15.26 5.82
C VAL A 99 0.64 15.35 7.08
N LEU A 100 0.05 15.62 8.25
CA LEU A 100 0.77 15.62 9.53
C LEU A 100 1.36 14.24 9.84
N GLU A 101 0.56 13.19 9.71
CA GLU A 101 1.00 11.81 9.97
C GLU A 101 2.08 11.39 8.98
N LEU A 102 1.93 11.75 7.71
CA LEU A 102 2.97 11.51 6.71
C LEU A 102 4.27 12.26 7.05
N CYS A 103 4.20 13.49 7.56
CA CYS A 103 5.39 14.22 8.04
C CYS A 103 6.06 13.48 9.20
N LEU A 104 5.30 12.88 10.12
CA LEU A 104 5.86 12.06 11.19
C LEU A 104 6.50 10.78 10.66
N VAL A 105 5.89 10.12 9.67
CA VAL A 105 6.48 8.96 8.98
C VAL A 105 7.80 9.34 8.30
N ILE A 106 7.88 10.51 7.65
CA ILE A 106 9.12 11.04 7.07
C ILE A 106 10.16 11.31 8.16
N ALA A 107 9.78 11.91 9.29
CA ALA A 107 10.68 12.08 10.43
C ALA A 107 11.22 10.73 10.96
N MET A 108 10.37 9.70 11.06
CA MET A 108 10.78 8.34 11.46
C MET A 108 11.74 7.71 10.46
N LYS A 109 11.49 7.86 9.14
CA LYS A 109 12.42 7.45 8.09
C LYS A 109 13.79 8.12 8.28
N HIS A 110 13.85 9.44 8.41
CA HIS A 110 15.12 10.14 8.61
C HIS A 110 15.81 9.73 9.91
N GLN A 111 15.05 9.53 10.99
CA GLN A 111 15.60 9.06 12.26
C GLN A 111 16.24 7.68 12.11
N THR A 112 15.56 6.75 11.44
CA THR A 112 16.09 5.39 11.23
C THR A 112 17.25 5.34 10.24
N GLU A 113 17.28 6.22 9.23
CA GLU A 113 18.41 6.33 8.30
C GLU A 113 19.66 6.94 8.96
N ILE A 114 19.50 7.93 9.85
CA ILE A 114 20.63 8.60 10.50
C ILE A 114 21.25 7.73 11.62
N TYR A 115 20.41 6.94 12.29
CA TYR A 115 20.81 6.13 13.45
C TYR A 115 20.73 4.62 13.16
N ASP A 116 20.95 4.19 11.92
CA ASP A 116 21.07 2.77 11.52
C ASP A 116 19.97 1.83 12.07
N ASN A 117 18.71 2.25 11.94
CA ASN A 117 17.50 1.55 12.43
C ASN A 117 17.40 1.41 13.97
N ASP A 118 18.10 2.24 14.74
CA ASP A 118 17.92 2.30 16.17
C ASP A 118 16.48 2.67 16.54
N PRO A 119 15.92 2.07 17.62
CA PRO A 119 14.62 2.45 18.13
C PRO A 119 14.54 3.94 18.51
N PHE A 120 13.35 4.53 18.38
CA PHE A 120 13.09 5.93 18.74
C PHE A 120 11.87 6.06 19.64
N ASN A 121 11.75 7.18 20.33
CA ASN A 121 10.54 7.55 21.07
C ASN A 121 9.86 8.78 20.43
N PHE A 122 8.72 9.19 20.98
CA PHE A 122 7.98 10.34 20.48
C PHE A 122 8.80 11.62 20.49
N GLU A 123 9.53 11.91 21.58
CA GLU A 123 10.34 13.13 21.72
C GLU A 123 11.37 13.28 20.60
N MET A 124 12.06 12.21 20.23
CA MET A 124 13.03 12.24 19.13
C MET A 124 12.37 12.62 17.80
N ILE A 125 11.22 12.02 17.50
CA ILE A 125 10.47 12.27 16.26
C ILE A 125 9.85 13.66 16.28
N PHE A 126 9.29 14.09 17.41
CA PHE A 126 8.71 15.41 17.60
C PHE A 126 9.74 16.51 17.40
N ASN A 127 10.94 16.38 17.99
CA ASN A 127 12.02 17.35 17.82
C ASN A 127 12.45 17.49 16.35
N ARG A 128 12.48 16.38 15.61
CA ARG A 128 12.81 16.39 14.17
C ARG A 128 11.70 17.02 13.34
N PHE A 129 10.45 16.64 13.60
CA PHE A 129 9.29 17.25 12.96
C PHE A 129 9.24 18.76 13.24
N GLN A 130 9.50 19.19 14.48
CA GLN A 130 9.48 20.59 14.87
C GLN A 130 10.52 21.43 14.12
N LYS A 131 11.72 20.90 13.87
CA LYS A 131 12.73 21.58 13.04
C LYS A 131 12.22 21.85 11.63
N PHE A 132 11.58 20.85 11.02
CA PHE A 132 10.95 21.01 9.71
C PHE A 132 9.76 21.98 9.77
N ALA A 133 8.85 21.79 10.71
CA ALA A 133 7.63 22.59 10.83
C ALA A 133 7.91 24.09 11.08
N ASN A 134 9.00 24.41 11.79
CA ASN A 134 9.43 25.80 11.99
C ASN A 134 9.96 26.47 10.71
N ALA A 135 10.47 25.68 9.76
CA ALA A 135 10.99 26.17 8.47
C ALA A 135 9.96 26.06 7.33
N SER A 136 8.92 25.24 7.51
CA SER A 136 7.84 25.02 6.56
C SER A 136 6.77 26.12 6.70
N THR A 137 6.32 26.65 5.57
CA THR A 137 5.19 27.60 5.53
C THR A 137 3.84 26.90 5.68
N THR A 138 3.76 25.60 5.35
CA THR A 138 2.52 24.81 5.37
C THR A 138 2.25 24.18 6.73
N MET A 139 3.30 23.77 7.44
CA MET A 139 3.20 23.11 8.75
C MET A 139 3.32 24.06 9.94
N GLN A 140 3.55 25.35 9.66
CA GLN A 140 3.62 26.38 10.69
C GLN A 140 2.31 26.43 11.49
N GLY A 141 2.36 26.15 12.78
CA GLY A 141 1.19 26.08 13.66
C GLY A 141 0.66 24.66 13.91
N MET A 142 1.11 23.63 13.19
CA MET A 142 0.78 22.21 13.47
C MET A 142 1.69 21.58 14.55
N VAL A 143 2.42 22.40 15.30
CA VAL A 143 3.42 21.98 16.31
C VAL A 143 2.79 21.76 17.70
N GLU A 144 1.47 21.79 17.81
CA GLU A 144 0.79 21.52 19.07
C GLU A 144 1.04 20.07 19.53
N GLY A 145 1.79 19.91 20.62
CA GLY A 145 2.26 18.60 21.09
C GLY A 145 1.15 17.55 21.26
N ASN A 146 -0.05 17.96 21.69
CA ASN A 146 -1.20 17.05 21.82
C ASN A 146 -1.73 16.54 20.47
N LEU A 147 -1.76 17.40 19.45
CA LEU A 147 -2.19 17.00 18.10
C LEU A 147 -1.17 16.04 17.49
N VAL A 148 0.12 16.36 17.61
CA VAL A 148 1.20 15.53 17.09
C VAL A 148 1.28 14.18 17.82
N LEU A 149 1.06 14.16 19.14
CA LEU A 149 0.98 12.92 19.91
C LEU A 149 -0.20 12.06 19.47
N LYS A 150 -1.37 12.65 19.17
CA LYS A 150 -2.53 11.91 18.67
C LYS A 150 -2.25 11.28 17.30
N ALA A 151 -1.59 12.01 16.40
CA ALA A 151 -1.14 11.48 15.10
C ALA A 151 -0.14 10.33 15.27
N PHE A 152 0.83 10.46 16.20
CA PHE A 152 1.79 9.40 16.51
C PHE A 152 1.10 8.12 17.03
N GLU A 153 0.13 8.26 17.93
CA GLU A 153 -0.64 7.12 18.44
C GLU A 153 -1.52 6.47 17.34
N HIS A 154 -2.02 7.24 16.39
CA HIS A 154 -2.74 6.67 15.24
C HIS A 154 -1.81 5.87 14.32
N ILE A 155 -0.61 6.38 14.00
CA ILE A 155 0.42 5.64 13.24
C ILE A 155 0.77 4.31 13.93
N LYS A 156 0.85 4.32 15.26
CA LYS A 156 1.05 3.10 16.06
C LYS A 156 -0.14 2.15 15.97
N ALA A 157 -1.37 2.65 16.03
CA ALA A 157 -2.58 1.85 15.88
C ALA A 157 -2.70 1.18 14.50
N LEU A 158 -2.10 1.79 13.47
CA LEU A 158 -1.97 1.22 12.12
C LEU A 158 -0.80 0.22 11.98
N GLU A 159 -0.10 -0.09 13.07
CA GLU A 159 1.05 -1.01 13.08
C GLU A 159 2.19 -0.61 12.13
N LEU A 160 2.34 0.69 11.85
CA LEU A 160 3.50 1.22 11.10
C LEU A 160 4.73 1.35 12.00
N ILE A 161 4.51 1.41 13.32
CA ILE A 161 5.54 1.33 14.36
C ILE A 161 5.09 0.36 15.45
N VAL A 162 6.05 -0.30 16.09
CA VAL A 162 5.79 -1.24 17.20
C VAL A 162 6.71 -0.98 18.39
N PRO A 163 6.24 -1.16 19.63
CA PRO A 163 7.08 -0.98 20.81
C PRO A 163 8.18 -2.06 20.89
N VAL A 164 9.38 -1.67 21.34
CA VAL A 164 10.52 -2.61 21.48
C VAL A 164 10.37 -3.55 22.67
N SER A 165 9.56 -3.17 23.65
CA SER A 165 9.18 -4.01 24.76
C SER A 165 7.69 -3.88 25.04
N ASN A 166 7.01 -5.02 25.12
CA ASN A 166 5.61 -5.12 25.55
C ASN A 166 5.46 -5.04 27.07
N LEU A 167 6.58 -4.94 27.82
CA LEU A 167 6.56 -4.63 29.23
C LEU A 167 6.25 -3.15 29.40
N ALA A 168 4.99 -2.79 29.14
CA ALA A 168 4.41 -1.54 29.58
C ALA A 168 4.41 -1.56 31.11
N THR A 169 5.56 -1.26 31.72
CA THR A 169 5.55 -0.79 33.10
C THR A 169 4.68 0.46 33.08
N ALA A 170 3.62 0.48 33.89
CA ALA A 170 2.62 1.55 33.96
C ALA A 170 3.20 2.96 34.25
N ARG A 171 4.52 3.11 34.29
CA ARG A 171 5.29 4.32 34.57
C ARG A 171 6.14 4.82 33.39
N GLN A 172 6.26 4.11 32.27
CA GLN A 172 6.82 4.74 31.08
C GLN A 172 5.79 5.71 30.53
N GLN A 173 6.05 7.00 30.73
CA GLN A 173 5.31 8.08 30.08
C GLN A 173 5.29 7.81 28.58
N LYS A 174 4.11 7.86 27.95
CA LYS A 174 3.88 7.47 26.54
C LYS A 174 4.90 8.08 25.57
N MET A 175 5.40 9.27 25.88
CA MET A 175 6.37 10.02 25.09
C MET A 175 7.78 9.39 25.05
N PHE A 176 8.13 8.54 26.01
CA PHE A 176 9.45 7.92 26.17
C PHE A 176 9.48 6.43 25.82
N GLN A 177 8.34 5.83 25.46
CA GLN A 177 8.31 4.46 24.99
C GLN A 177 9.07 4.34 23.66
N MET A 178 10.02 3.40 23.60
CA MET A 178 10.82 3.14 22.40
C MET A 178 10.04 2.27 21.41
N HIS A 179 10.09 2.63 20.14
CA HIS A 179 9.42 1.99 19.02
C HIS A 179 10.41 1.68 17.90
N ARG A 180 10.10 0.65 17.10
CA ARG A 180 10.75 0.32 15.84
C ARG A 180 9.84 0.71 14.67
N PHE A 181 10.44 1.16 13.59
CA PHE A 181 9.77 1.44 12.33
C PHE A 181 9.62 0.17 11.50
N LEU A 182 8.43 -0.06 10.94
CA LEU A 182 8.11 -1.27 10.17
C LEU A 182 7.99 -1.02 8.66
N LEU A 183 8.53 0.10 8.19
CA LEU A 183 8.49 0.52 6.79
C LEU A 183 9.91 0.58 6.23
N MET A 184 10.03 0.16 4.97
CA MET A 184 11.26 0.38 4.21
C MET A 184 11.30 1.83 3.69
N PRO A 185 12.49 2.45 3.56
CA PRO A 185 12.63 3.78 2.98
C PRO A 185 12.01 3.91 1.58
N SER A 186 12.06 2.83 0.78
CA SER A 186 11.44 2.76 -0.54
C SER A 186 9.91 2.87 -0.48
N GLN A 187 9.25 2.27 0.52
CA GLN A 187 7.80 2.36 0.70
C GLN A 187 7.37 3.79 1.02
N VAL A 188 8.10 4.46 1.91
CA VAL A 188 7.84 5.87 2.25
C VAL A 188 8.04 6.77 1.02
N LYS A 189 9.14 6.56 0.25
CA LYS A 189 9.39 7.30 -0.98
C LYS A 189 8.30 7.08 -2.03
N ASN A 190 7.84 5.85 -2.20
CA ASN A 190 6.76 5.51 -3.12
C ASN A 190 5.44 6.18 -2.70
N ALA A 191 5.13 6.18 -1.40
CA ALA A 191 3.95 6.85 -0.88
C ALA A 191 3.99 8.36 -1.12
N VAL A 192 5.12 9.02 -0.83
CA VAL A 192 5.33 10.46 -1.10
C VAL A 192 5.08 10.81 -2.57
N ASN A 193 5.55 9.95 -3.50
CA ASN A 193 5.34 10.16 -4.94
C ASN A 193 3.89 9.93 -5.38
N LYS A 194 3.17 8.99 -4.75
CA LYS A 194 1.77 8.66 -5.07
C LYS A 194 0.75 9.57 -4.34
N TYR A 195 1.16 10.29 -3.30
CA TYR A 195 0.26 11.07 -2.43
C TYR A 195 -0.37 12.26 -3.18
N GLN A 196 -1.70 12.36 -3.13
CA GLN A 196 -2.43 13.43 -3.82
C GLN A 196 -2.36 14.76 -3.05
N ASN A 197 -2.09 15.86 -3.76
CA ASN A 197 -2.03 17.22 -3.20
C ASN A 197 -1.04 17.38 -2.03
N LEU A 198 0.09 16.66 -2.08
CA LEU A 198 1.15 16.83 -1.08
C LEU A 198 1.80 18.21 -1.21
N PRO A 199 1.95 18.98 -0.12
CA PRO A 199 2.70 20.23 -0.15
C PRO A 199 4.14 20.03 -0.63
N VAL A 200 4.63 20.98 -1.44
CA VAL A 200 5.94 20.86 -2.11
C VAL A 200 7.09 20.81 -1.12
N ASP A 201 7.00 21.59 -0.04
CA ASP A 201 7.98 21.60 1.05
C ASP A 201 8.09 20.24 1.76
N VAL A 202 6.98 19.53 1.96
CA VAL A 202 6.95 18.17 2.52
C VAL A 202 7.60 17.17 1.56
N SER A 203 7.27 17.24 0.26
CA SER A 203 7.87 16.37 -0.76
C SER A 203 9.39 16.57 -0.87
N GLN A 204 9.83 17.83 -0.89
CA GLN A 204 11.25 18.18 -0.89
C GLN A 204 11.97 17.70 0.37
N TRP A 205 11.35 17.87 1.54
CA TRP A 205 11.92 17.40 2.79
C TRP A 205 12.09 15.88 2.81
N ALA A 206 11.11 15.11 2.31
CA ALA A 206 11.20 13.64 2.21
C ALA A 206 12.36 13.14 1.32
N MET A 207 12.75 13.95 0.33
CA MET A 207 13.89 13.66 -0.56
C MET A 207 15.22 14.15 0.01
N SER A 208 15.20 15.04 0.99
CA SER A 208 16.40 15.58 1.61
C SER A 208 17.04 14.58 2.57
N SER A 209 18.35 14.42 2.52
CA SER A 209 19.11 13.60 3.47
C SER A 209 19.37 14.32 4.80
N ILE A 210 18.72 15.46 5.05
CA ILE A 210 19.16 16.45 6.04
C ILE A 210 18.14 16.56 7.19
N ALA A 211 18.72 16.71 8.39
CA ALA A 211 18.05 16.77 9.69
C ALA A 211 17.29 18.08 9.96
#